data_AF-A0A542YMV0-F1
#
_entry.id   AF-A0A542YMV0-F1
#
_cell.length_a   1.000
_cell.length_b   1.000
_cell.length_c   1.000
_cell.angle_alpha   90.00
_cell.angle_beta   90.00
_cell.angle_gamma   90.00
#
_symmetry.space_group_name_H-M   'P 1'
#
loop_
_entity.id
_entity.type
_entity.pdbx_description
1 polymer ?
#
loop_
_entity_poly.entity_id
_entity_poly.type
_entity_poly.pdbx_seq_one_letter_code
_entity_poly.pdbx_strand_id
1 'polypeptide(L)'
;MASVRGRSVQLRLWVAFALGCTVGGAFTGVVLGVFSGLLSPLTAGLRLGLFVLAALALAVLDLVQPVLRLPQRKELIPQEVFHRGMGRGGFRFGLEYGCGFRTLVPSAASYIAAVFLLCAVLPLPYAVLLGAVFGLSRSLAVLQYVLLGAPGWQAFLARHSRLLERAGSLVALAALVASAVLLLA
;
A
#
# COMPACT_ATOMS: atom_id res chain seq x y z
N MET A 1 15.66 -26.48 0.51
CA MET A 1 15.25 -25.51 -0.52
C MET A 1 16.50 -24.99 -1.21
N ALA A 2 16.68 -25.26 -2.51
CA ALA A 2 17.82 -24.73 -3.24
C ALA A 2 17.75 -23.20 -3.17
N SER A 3 18.78 -22.57 -2.60
CA SER A 3 18.89 -21.11 -2.59
C SER A 3 18.78 -20.63 -4.03
N VAL A 4 17.78 -19.80 -4.34
CA VAL A 4 17.66 -19.15 -5.65
C VAL A 4 18.86 -18.21 -5.79
N ARG A 5 19.96 -18.74 -6.33
CA ARG A 5 21.22 -18.02 -6.53
C ARG A 5 21.16 -17.29 -7.86
N GLY A 6 21.41 -15.99 -7.82
CA GLY A 6 21.50 -15.14 -9.00
C GLY A 6 20.50 -14.00 -9.00
N ARG A 7 21.03 -12.77 -9.05
CA ARG A 7 20.24 -11.53 -9.08
C ARG A 7 19.25 -11.49 -10.25
N SER A 8 19.64 -12.04 -11.41
CA SER A 8 18.78 -12.13 -12.60
C SER A 8 17.53 -12.98 -12.36
N VAL A 9 17.66 -14.11 -11.66
CA VAL A 9 16.52 -14.98 -11.32
C VAL A 9 15.63 -14.30 -10.28
N GLN A 10 16.22 -13.67 -9.27
CA GLN A 10 15.48 -12.92 -8.25
C GLN A 10 14.69 -11.75 -8.85
N LEU A 11 15.28 -11.02 -9.81
CA LEU A 11 14.59 -9.95 -10.53
C LEU A 11 13.40 -10.47 -11.34
N ARG A 12 13.53 -11.63 -12.02
CA ARG A 12 12.40 -12.25 -12.73
C ARG A 12 11.27 -12.64 -11.77
N LEU A 13 11.60 -13.19 -10.61
CA LEU A 13 10.62 -13.50 -9.56
C LEU A 13 9.98 -12.23 -8.99
N TRP A 14 10.77 -11.17 -8.80
CA TRP A 14 10.26 -9.87 -8.38
C TRP A 14 9.30 -9.28 -9.41
N VAL A 15 9.57 -9.37 -10.71
CA VAL A 15 8.64 -8.88 -11.75
C VAL A 15 7.29 -9.59 -11.64
N ALA A 16 7.28 -10.91 -11.48
CA ALA A 16 6.04 -11.66 -11.28
C ALA A 16 5.29 -11.20 -10.02
N PHE A 17 6.01 -11.00 -8.91
CA PHE A 17 5.44 -10.47 -7.68
C PHE A 17 4.90 -9.05 -7.83
N ALA A 18 5.65 -8.14 -8.45
CA ALA A 18 5.27 -6.77 -8.69
C ALA A 18 4.03 -6.67 -9.58
N LEU A 19 3.95 -7.45 -10.66
CA LEU A 19 2.76 -7.55 -11.51
C LEU A 19 1.55 -8.03 -10.71
N GLY A 20 1.73 -9.04 -9.86
CA GLY A 20 0.70 -9.49 -8.93
C GLY A 20 0.23 -8.36 -8.02
N CYS A 21 1.18 -7.65 -7.39
CA CYS A 21 0.85 -6.53 -6.51
C CYS A 21 0.10 -5.42 -7.24
N THR A 22 0.53 -5.04 -8.44
CA THR A 22 -0.12 -4.01 -9.25
C THR A 22 -1.56 -4.40 -9.59
N VAL A 23 -1.80 -5.64 -10.02
CA VAL A 23 -3.15 -6.13 -10.34
C VAL A 23 -4.03 -6.19 -9.08
N GLY A 24 -3.48 -6.66 -7.95
CA GLY A 24 -4.19 -6.69 -6.68
C GLY A 24 -4.56 -5.29 -6.19
N GLY A 25 -3.62 -4.34 -6.28
CA GLY A 25 -3.85 -2.95 -5.95
C GLY A 25 -4.87 -2.29 -6.88
N ALA A 26 -4.81 -2.56 -8.19
CA ALA A 26 -5.80 -2.09 -9.16
C ALA A 26 -7.21 -2.58 -8.81
N PHE A 27 -7.35 -3.84 -8.39
CA PHE A 27 -8.61 -4.39 -7.89
C PHE A 27 -9.11 -3.62 -6.65
N THR A 28 -8.24 -3.34 -5.68
CA THR A 28 -8.61 -2.48 -4.53
C THR A 28 -9.03 -1.08 -4.98
N GLY A 29 -8.37 -0.51 -6.00
CA GLY A 29 -8.76 0.74 -6.63
C GLY A 29 -10.16 0.70 -7.25
N VAL A 30 -10.52 -0.38 -7.96
CA VAL A 30 -11.88 -0.59 -8.47
C VAL A 30 -12.87 -0.61 -7.32
N VAL A 31 -12.60 -1.43 -6.29
CA VAL A 31 -13.48 -1.59 -5.14
C VAL A 31 -13.72 -0.24 -4.45
N LEU A 32 -12.66 0.49 -4.11
CA LEU A 32 -12.77 1.81 -3.48
C LEU A 32 -13.45 2.83 -4.40
N GLY A 33 -13.16 2.82 -5.70
CA GLY A 33 -13.82 3.68 -6.68
C GLY A 33 -15.33 3.43 -6.74
N VAL A 34 -15.76 2.18 -6.76
CA VAL A 34 -17.19 1.82 -6.72
C VAL A 34 -17.83 2.24 -5.39
N PHE A 35 -17.18 1.95 -4.26
CA PHE A 35 -17.69 2.34 -2.94
C PHE A 35 -17.70 3.86 -2.72
N SER A 36 -16.83 4.63 -3.40
CA SER A 36 -16.87 6.10 -3.36
C SER A 36 -18.21 6.66 -3.85
N GLY A 37 -18.91 5.93 -4.73
CA GLY A 37 -20.24 6.29 -5.21
C GLY A 37 -21.28 6.40 -4.09
N LEU A 38 -21.10 5.70 -2.96
CA LEU A 38 -21.97 5.83 -1.77
C LEU A 38 -21.83 7.20 -1.10
N LEU A 39 -20.72 7.91 -1.31
CA LEU A 39 -20.50 9.25 -0.79
C LEU A 39 -20.89 10.35 -1.80
N SER A 40 -21.30 9.98 -3.03
CA SER A 40 -21.73 10.95 -4.04
C SER A 40 -22.91 11.86 -3.64
N PRO A 41 -23.86 11.46 -2.77
CA PRO A 41 -24.92 12.36 -2.31
C PRO A 41 -24.42 13.45 -1.34
N LEU A 42 -23.21 13.32 -0.78
CA LEU A 42 -22.66 14.29 0.16
C LEU A 42 -22.08 15.51 -0.58
N THR A 43 -22.27 16.69 0.02
CA THR A 43 -21.66 17.93 -0.48
C THR A 43 -20.13 17.83 -0.45
N ALA A 44 -19.45 18.56 -1.35
CA ALA A 44 -17.99 18.52 -1.44
C ALA A 44 -17.31 18.92 -0.11
N GLY A 45 -17.85 19.92 0.59
CA GLY A 45 -17.37 20.32 1.92
C GLY A 45 -17.51 19.23 2.98
N LEU A 46 -18.60 18.46 2.99
CA LEU A 46 -18.75 17.32 3.91
C LEU A 46 -17.74 16.22 3.57
N ARG A 47 -17.54 15.91 2.29
CA ARG A 47 -16.55 14.91 1.86
C ARG A 47 -15.12 15.32 2.25
N LEU A 48 -14.77 16.59 2.06
CA LEU A 48 -13.49 17.15 2.47
C LEU A 48 -13.32 17.07 4.00
N GLY A 49 -14.33 17.48 4.77
CA GLY A 49 -14.31 17.42 6.23
C GLY A 49 -14.15 15.99 6.76
N LEU A 50 -14.88 15.03 6.20
CA LEU A 50 -14.76 13.61 6.53
C LEU A 50 -13.35 13.07 6.21
N PHE A 51 -12.82 13.41 5.04
CA PHE A 51 -11.48 13.01 4.65
C PHE A 51 -10.42 13.57 5.60
N VAL A 52 -10.41 14.88 5.85
CA VAL A 52 -9.43 15.54 6.71
C VAL A 52 -9.49 14.97 8.12
N LEU A 53 -10.69 14.81 8.68
CA LEU A 53 -10.87 14.25 10.02
C LEU A 53 -10.30 12.82 10.13
N ALA A 54 -10.66 11.94 9.19
CA ALA A 54 -10.17 10.56 9.19
C ALA A 54 -8.66 10.47 8.92
N ALA A 55 -8.14 11.28 8.00
CA ALA A 55 -6.72 11.32 7.69
C ALA A 55 -5.87 11.80 8.87
N LEU A 56 -6.33 12.83 9.59
CA LEU A 56 -5.69 13.31 10.82
C LEU A 56 -5.74 12.26 11.92
N ALA A 57 -6.88 11.61 12.13
CA ALA A 57 -7.01 10.54 13.12
C ALA A 57 -6.03 9.40 12.84
N LEU A 58 -5.91 8.95 11.58
CA LEU A 58 -4.96 7.94 11.16
C LEU A 58 -3.50 8.37 11.38
N ALA A 59 -3.15 9.61 11.03
CA ALA A 59 -1.81 10.14 11.26
C ALA A 59 -1.46 10.20 12.76
N VAL A 60 -2.40 10.67 13.59
CA VAL A 60 -2.21 10.70 15.06
C VAL A 60 -2.03 9.29 15.62
N LEU A 61 -2.84 8.32 15.18
CA LEU A 61 -2.69 6.93 15.60
C LEU A 61 -1.30 6.37 15.26
N ASP A 62 -0.78 6.65 14.06
CA ASP A 62 0.55 6.22 13.60
C ASP A 62 1.69 6.87 14.41
N LEU A 63 1.51 8.11 14.84
CA LEU A 63 2.48 8.84 15.65
C LEU A 63 2.50 8.37 17.12
N VAL A 64 1.33 8.05 17.68
CA VAL A 64 1.20 7.68 19.09
C VAL A 64 1.47 6.20 19.30
N GLN A 65 1.08 5.34 18.36
CA GLN A 65 1.26 3.91 18.51
C GLN A 65 2.65 3.47 18.03
N PRO A 66 3.31 2.53 18.74
CA PRO A 66 4.58 1.96 18.28
C PRO A 66 4.39 0.98 17.12
N VAL A 67 3.18 0.45 16.95
CA VAL A 67 2.72 -0.42 15.86
C VAL A 67 1.28 -0.02 15.58
N LEU A 68 0.93 0.23 14.32
CA LEU A 68 -0.42 0.62 13.93
C LEU A 68 -1.42 -0.53 14.18
N ARG A 69 -2.23 -0.39 15.22
CA ARG A 69 -3.25 -1.37 15.63
C ARG A 69 -4.58 -1.02 14.99
N LEU A 70 -4.85 -1.66 13.87
CA LEU A 70 -6.16 -1.66 13.20
C LEU A 70 -6.74 -3.07 13.21
N PRO A 71 -8.06 -3.24 13.01
CA PRO A 71 -8.67 -4.55 12.79
C PRO A 71 -8.23 -5.14 11.43
N GLN A 72 -6.97 -5.59 11.37
CA GLN A 72 -6.30 -6.15 10.21
C GLN A 72 -5.62 -7.48 10.56
N ARG A 73 -5.22 -8.26 9.54
CA ARG A 73 -4.44 -9.49 9.75
C ARG A 73 -3.06 -9.19 10.35
N LYS A 74 -2.54 -10.14 11.14
CA LYS A 74 -1.21 -10.09 11.75
C LYS A 74 -0.11 -10.74 10.90
N GLU A 75 -0.50 -11.50 9.87
CA GLU A 75 0.43 -12.24 9.01
C GLU A 75 0.90 -11.39 7.83
N LEU A 76 2.20 -11.47 7.52
CA LEU A 76 2.84 -10.79 6.39
C LEU A 76 2.89 -11.64 5.12
N ILE A 77 3.02 -12.97 5.25
CA ILE A 77 3.22 -13.90 4.14
C ILE A 77 2.45 -15.20 4.41
N PRO A 78 1.38 -15.51 3.67
CA PRO A 78 0.82 -16.85 3.61
C PRO A 78 1.82 -17.77 2.88
N GLN A 79 2.33 -18.80 3.55
CA GLN A 79 3.36 -19.69 3.00
C GLN A 79 2.78 -20.72 2.01
N GLU A 80 1.48 -20.99 2.11
CA GLU A 80 0.72 -21.93 1.29
C GLU A 80 0.77 -21.62 -0.22
N VAL A 81 1.07 -20.36 -0.58
CA VAL A 81 1.02 -19.88 -1.98
C VAL A 81 2.21 -20.41 -2.81
N PHE A 82 3.32 -20.79 -2.17
CA PHE A 82 4.55 -21.22 -2.85
C PHE A 82 4.59 -22.70 -3.22
N HIS A 83 3.58 -23.49 -2.85
CA HIS A 83 3.56 -24.95 -3.05
C HIS A 83 3.59 -25.37 -4.54
N ARG A 84 3.20 -24.50 -5.47
CA ARG A 84 3.10 -24.80 -6.92
C ARG A 84 4.16 -24.09 -7.78
N GLY A 85 5.26 -23.65 -7.17
CA GLY A 85 6.42 -23.05 -7.86
C GLY A 85 6.58 -21.55 -7.65
N MET A 86 7.83 -21.08 -7.61
CA MET A 86 8.20 -19.73 -7.15
C MET A 86 7.65 -18.59 -8.01
N GLY A 87 7.60 -18.73 -9.34
CA GLY A 87 7.09 -17.67 -10.23
C GLY A 87 5.59 -17.46 -10.10
N ARG A 88 4.80 -18.54 -10.26
CA ARG A 88 3.34 -18.52 -10.10
C ARG A 88 2.93 -18.20 -8.65
N GLY A 89 3.66 -18.74 -7.67
CA GLY A 89 3.49 -18.43 -6.26
C GLY A 89 3.76 -16.96 -5.96
N GLY A 90 4.85 -16.40 -6.51
CA GLY A 90 5.20 -14.98 -6.40
C GLY A 90 4.11 -14.06 -6.94
N PHE A 91 3.56 -14.35 -8.13
CA PHE A 91 2.45 -13.56 -8.68
C PHE A 91 1.18 -13.64 -7.81
N ARG A 92 0.78 -14.84 -7.37
CA ARG A 92 -0.41 -15.02 -6.51
C ARG A 92 -0.27 -14.35 -5.15
N PHE A 93 0.90 -14.49 -4.54
CA PHE A 93 1.21 -13.79 -3.31
C PHE A 93 1.20 -12.27 -3.55
N GLY A 94 1.75 -11.82 -4.68
CA GLY A 94 1.68 -10.43 -5.11
C GLY A 94 0.25 -9.92 -5.17
N LEU A 95 -0.67 -10.65 -5.80
CA LEU A 95 -2.10 -10.29 -5.84
C LEU A 95 -2.67 -10.05 -4.43
N GLU A 96 -2.50 -11.02 -3.51
CA GLU A 96 -3.02 -10.90 -2.15
C GLU A 96 -2.34 -9.78 -1.34
N TYR A 97 -1.02 -9.63 -1.52
CA TYR A 97 -0.22 -8.61 -0.86
C TYR A 97 -0.58 -7.21 -1.36
N GLY A 98 -0.79 -7.05 -2.67
CA GLY A 98 -1.17 -5.80 -3.33
C GLY A 98 -2.61 -5.35 -3.02
N CYS A 99 -3.55 -6.28 -2.80
CA CYS A 99 -4.91 -5.93 -2.39
C CYS A 99 -4.96 -5.24 -1.02
N GLY A 100 -4.01 -5.53 -0.12
CA GLY A 100 -3.96 -4.95 1.23
C GLY A 100 -5.01 -5.47 2.22
N PHE A 101 -5.89 -6.41 1.83
CA PHE A 101 -6.92 -6.98 2.72
C PHE A 101 -6.43 -8.16 3.56
N ARG A 102 -5.52 -8.98 3.00
CA ARG A 102 -5.05 -10.23 3.65
C ARG A 102 -3.69 -10.13 4.30
N THR A 103 -2.98 -9.03 4.09
CA THR A 103 -1.62 -8.86 4.59
C THR A 103 -1.55 -7.58 5.41
N LEU A 104 -0.74 -7.61 6.47
CA LEU A 104 -0.50 -6.46 7.32
C LEU A 104 -0.12 -5.22 6.47
N VAL A 105 -0.81 -4.10 6.71
CA VAL A 105 -0.44 -2.77 6.19
C VAL A 105 0.08 -1.97 7.40
N PRO A 106 1.41 -1.80 7.53
CA PRO A 106 1.99 -1.27 8.76
C PRO A 106 1.98 0.26 8.87
N SER A 107 1.58 0.98 7.81
CA SER A 107 1.64 2.45 7.74
C SER A 107 0.27 3.06 7.54
N ALA A 108 -0.01 4.16 8.26
CA ALA A 108 -1.22 4.94 8.08
C ALA A 108 -1.34 5.56 6.67
N ALA A 109 -0.23 5.83 5.97
CA ALA A 109 -0.23 6.42 4.63
C ALA A 109 -1.17 5.70 3.64
N SER A 110 -1.18 4.37 3.68
CA SER A 110 -2.04 3.54 2.81
C SER A 110 -3.53 3.71 3.13
N TYR A 111 -3.86 3.82 4.41
CA TYR A 111 -5.22 4.05 4.87
C TYR A 111 -5.69 5.48 4.55
N ILE A 112 -4.81 6.48 4.69
CA ILE A 112 -5.09 7.86 4.30
C ILE A 112 -5.39 7.92 2.79
N ALA A 113 -4.61 7.24 1.96
CA ALA A 113 -4.87 7.14 0.52
C ALA A 113 -6.21 6.44 0.20
N ALA A 114 -6.58 5.40 0.95
CA ALA A 114 -7.87 4.72 0.77
C ALA A 114 -9.05 5.63 1.12
N VAL A 115 -8.98 6.37 2.23
CA VAL A 115 -10.01 7.36 2.61
C VAL A 115 -10.09 8.48 1.57
N PHE A 116 -8.94 8.96 1.07
CA PHE A 116 -8.91 9.94 -0.01
C PHE A 116 -9.67 9.44 -1.24
N LEU A 117 -9.41 8.21 -1.70
CA LEU A 117 -10.13 7.62 -2.84
C LEU A 117 -11.64 7.54 -2.63
N LEU A 118 -12.08 7.19 -1.41
CA LEU A 118 -13.50 7.16 -1.08
C LEU A 118 -14.13 8.56 -1.10
N CYS A 119 -13.50 9.56 -0.49
CA CYS A 119 -14.07 10.88 -0.34
C CYS A 119 -13.95 11.77 -1.60
N ALA A 120 -12.89 11.59 -2.39
CA ALA A 120 -12.66 12.39 -3.60
C ALA A 120 -13.68 12.07 -4.71
N VAL A 121 -14.24 10.85 -4.74
CA VAL A 121 -15.18 10.37 -5.78
C VAL A 121 -14.59 10.60 -7.18
N LEU A 122 -13.35 10.13 -7.37
CA LEU A 122 -12.65 10.27 -8.63
C LEU A 122 -13.29 9.41 -9.72
N PRO A 123 -13.17 9.79 -11.00
CA PRO A 123 -13.48 8.89 -12.10
C PRO A 123 -12.73 7.56 -11.95
N LEU A 124 -13.44 6.44 -12.21
CA LEU A 124 -12.95 5.09 -11.95
C LEU A 124 -11.52 4.82 -12.47
N PRO A 125 -11.10 5.25 -13.68
CA PRO A 125 -9.73 5.02 -14.15
C PRO A 125 -8.64 5.57 -13.22
N TYR A 126 -8.87 6.71 -12.57
CA TYR A 126 -7.92 7.29 -11.61
C TYR A 126 -7.87 6.49 -10.31
N ALA A 127 -9.02 6.00 -9.82
CA ALA A 127 -9.06 5.12 -8.65
C ALA A 127 -8.31 3.80 -8.92
N VAL A 128 -8.48 3.22 -10.12
CA VAL A 128 -7.74 2.03 -10.56
C VAL A 128 -6.24 2.30 -10.66
N LEU A 129 -5.84 3.43 -11.25
CA LEU A 129 -4.42 3.81 -11.37
C LEU A 129 -3.77 4.01 -9.99
N LEU A 130 -4.43 4.74 -9.08
CA LEU A 130 -3.93 4.95 -7.72
C LEU A 130 -3.85 3.64 -6.94
N GLY A 131 -4.84 2.76 -7.09
CA GLY A 131 -4.78 1.40 -6.55
C GLY A 131 -3.61 0.60 -7.11
N ALA A 132 -3.38 0.66 -8.43
CA ALA A 132 -2.26 -0.03 -9.09
C ALA A 132 -0.90 0.48 -8.57
N VAL A 133 -0.75 1.80 -8.40
CA VAL A 133 0.45 2.43 -7.83
C VAL A 133 0.65 2.00 -6.36
N PHE A 134 -0.42 1.98 -5.55
CA PHE A 134 -0.37 1.45 -4.19
C PHE A 134 0.16 0.01 -4.18
N GLY A 135 -0.44 -0.87 -5.00
CA GLY A 135 0.01 -2.25 -5.14
C GLY A 135 1.47 -2.34 -5.55
N LEU A 136 1.87 -1.66 -6.63
CA LEU A 136 3.25 -1.66 -7.12
C LEU A 136 4.24 -1.18 -6.06
N SER A 137 3.92 -0.11 -5.33
CA SER A 137 4.79 0.47 -4.30
C SER A 137 5.15 -0.54 -3.20
N ARG A 138 4.22 -1.44 -2.88
CA ARG A 138 4.44 -2.52 -1.91
C ARG A 138 5.49 -3.53 -2.36
N SER A 139 5.77 -3.62 -3.66
CA SER A 139 6.85 -4.48 -4.17
C SER A 139 8.26 -3.90 -4.00
N LEU A 140 8.38 -2.60 -3.65
CA LEU A 140 9.66 -1.90 -3.62
C LEU A 140 10.59 -2.39 -2.52
N ALA A 141 10.09 -2.76 -1.34
CA ALA A 141 10.92 -3.32 -0.28
C ALA A 141 11.60 -4.63 -0.72
N VAL A 142 10.89 -5.47 -1.47
CA VAL A 142 11.44 -6.70 -2.05
C VAL A 142 12.46 -6.37 -3.14
N LEU A 143 12.20 -5.36 -3.99
CA LEU A 143 13.18 -4.91 -4.98
C LEU A 143 14.47 -4.43 -4.30
N GLN A 144 14.34 -3.59 -3.27
CA GLN A 144 15.47 -3.08 -2.49
C GLN A 144 16.29 -4.24 -1.90
N TYR A 145 15.63 -5.25 -1.33
CA TYR A 145 16.31 -6.46 -0.86
C TYR A 145 17.07 -7.18 -1.99
N VAL A 146 16.46 -7.37 -3.16
CA VAL A 146 17.10 -8.00 -4.33
C VAL A 146 18.30 -7.18 -4.84
N LEU A 147 18.23 -5.85 -4.76
CA LEU A 147 19.30 -4.98 -5.23
C LEU A 147 20.47 -4.86 -4.24
N LEU A 148 20.18 -4.79 -2.95
CA LEU A 148 21.16 -4.63 -1.88
C LEU A 148 21.77 -5.95 -1.42
N GLY A 149 21.07 -7.07 -1.64
CA GLY A 149 21.37 -8.35 -1.03
C GLY A 149 21.19 -8.32 0.49
N ALA A 150 21.43 -9.46 1.15
CA ALA A 150 21.27 -9.55 2.60
C ALA A 150 22.10 -8.48 3.35
N PRO A 151 23.45 -8.41 3.20
CA PRO A 151 24.27 -7.49 3.99
C PRO A 151 23.86 -6.02 3.84
N GLY A 152 23.57 -5.60 2.59
CA GLY A 152 23.12 -4.24 2.32
C GLY A 152 21.73 -3.95 2.91
N TRP A 153 20.83 -4.93 2.88
CA TRP A 153 19.52 -4.82 3.53
C TRP A 153 19.63 -4.69 5.05
N GLN A 154 20.49 -5.48 5.70
CA GLN A 154 20.72 -5.34 7.15
C GLN A 154 21.33 -3.98 7.51
N ALA A 155 22.29 -3.49 6.73
CA ALA A 155 22.86 -2.16 6.92
C ALA A 155 21.80 -1.05 6.72
N PHE A 156 20.91 -1.20 5.74
CA PHE A 156 19.79 -0.29 5.52
C PHE A 156 18.84 -0.27 6.73
N LEU A 157 18.41 -1.44 7.20
CA LEU A 157 17.53 -1.55 8.37
C LEU A 157 18.17 -1.00 9.64
N ALA A 158 19.47 -1.21 9.83
CA ALA A 158 20.21 -0.68 11.00
C ALA A 158 20.26 0.85 11.04
N ARG A 159 20.17 1.51 9.88
CA ARG A 159 20.10 2.98 9.76
C ARG A 159 18.67 3.50 9.75
N HIS A 160 17.68 2.62 9.65
CA HIS A 160 16.29 2.99 9.56
C HIS A 160 15.80 3.52 10.91
N SER A 161 15.15 4.69 10.90
CA SER A 161 14.59 5.30 12.10
C SER A 161 13.07 5.33 12.01
N ARG A 162 12.41 5.22 13.17
CA ARG A 162 10.94 5.37 13.25
C ARG A 162 10.45 6.74 12.75
N LEU A 163 11.32 7.75 12.77
CA LEU A 163 11.01 9.06 12.21
C LEU A 163 10.83 9.00 10.70
N LEU A 164 11.65 8.21 10.00
CA LEU A 164 11.55 8.05 8.54
C LEU A 164 10.25 7.33 8.13
N GLU A 165 9.84 6.31 8.90
CA GLU A 165 8.56 5.62 8.69
C GLU A 165 7.37 6.58 8.84
N ARG A 166 7.36 7.35 9.94
CA ARG A 166 6.30 8.31 10.27
C ARG A 166 6.25 9.51 9.33
N ALA A 167 7.40 9.96 8.85
CA ALA A 167 7.48 11.01 7.85
C ALA A 167 6.71 10.64 6.58
N GLY A 168 6.71 9.36 6.19
CA GLY A 168 5.92 8.86 5.06
C GLY A 168 4.42 9.13 5.22
N SER A 169 3.87 8.85 6.41
CA SER A 169 2.46 9.12 6.72
C SER A 169 2.12 10.61 6.73
N LEU A 170 3.02 11.46 7.23
CA LEU A 170 2.84 12.92 7.23
C LEU A 170 2.93 13.52 5.83
N VAL A 171 3.87 13.05 5.00
CA VAL A 171 3.99 13.48 3.59
C VAL A 171 2.74 13.06 2.81
N ALA A 172 2.27 11.82 3.01
CA ALA A 172 1.03 11.34 2.38
C ALA A 172 -0.18 12.18 2.82
N LEU A 173 -0.31 12.48 4.12
CA LEU A 173 -1.34 13.37 4.65
C LEU A 173 -1.30 14.74 3.97
N ALA A 174 -0.14 15.41 3.97
CA ALA A 174 0.00 16.75 3.41
C ALA A 174 -0.32 16.77 1.91
N ALA A 175 0.23 15.83 1.14
CA ALA A 175 0.01 15.75 -0.30
C ALA A 175 -1.46 15.47 -0.66
N LEU A 176 -2.12 14.55 0.06
CA LEU A 176 -3.50 14.17 -0.22
C LEU A 176 -4.51 15.21 0.28
N VAL A 177 -4.22 15.91 1.39
CA VAL A 177 -5.02 17.07 1.83
C VAL A 177 -4.93 18.21 0.81
N ALA A 178 -3.73 18.55 0.35
CA ALA A 178 -3.57 19.54 -0.71
C ALA A 178 -4.34 19.15 -1.97
N SER A 179 -4.25 17.88 -2.39
CA SER A 179 -4.99 17.36 -3.54
C SER A 179 -6.51 17.41 -3.33
N ALA A 180 -6.99 17.05 -2.14
CA ALA A 180 -8.42 17.07 -1.83
C ALA A 180 -8.99 18.49 -1.82
N VAL A 181 -8.24 19.46 -1.28
CA VAL A 181 -8.64 20.88 -1.33
C VAL A 181 -8.76 21.34 -2.78
N LEU A 182 -7.80 21.01 -3.65
CA LEU A 182 -7.85 21.40 -5.06
C LEU A 182 -9.00 20.75 -5.84
N LEU A 183 -9.48 19.59 -5.40
CA LEU A 183 -10.54 18.83 -6.10
C LEU A 183 -11.95 19.06 -5.53
N LEU A 184 -12.08 19.48 -4.27
CA LEU A 184 -13.35 19.54 -3.53
C LEU A 184 -13.71 20.93 -2.98
N ALA A 185 -12.80 21.91 -3.01
CA ALA A 185 -13.07 23.31 -2.66
C ALA A 185 -13.50 24.10 -3.90
#